data_AF-A0A963TKD8-F1
#
_entry.id   AF-A0A963TKD8-F1
#
_cell.length_a   1.000
_cell.length_b   1.000
_cell.length_c   1.000
_cell.angle_alpha   90.00
_cell.angle_beta   90.00
_cell.angle_gamma   90.00
#
_symmetry.space_group_name_H-M   'P 1'
#
loop_
_entity.id
_entity.type
_entity.pdbx_description
1 polymer ?
#
loop_
_entity_poly.entity_id
_entity_poly.type
_entity_poly.pdbx_seq_one_letter_code
_entity_poly.pdbx_strand_id
1 'polypeptide(L)'
;GYGGDEADRAGTLLRKEGIKRDPEVQMLEDVICFVFLRWYFHPFAEGRDPAGLLRIVEKTARKMSAAARERALREFDLPEPFAAAFRS
;
A
#
# COMPACT_ATOMS: atom_id res chain seq x y z
N GLY A 1 22.40 15.98 -14.20
CA GLY A 1 21.27 15.94 -13.25
C GLY A 1 20.03 15.48 -14.00
N TYR A 2 18.95 15.17 -13.29
CA TYR A 2 17.67 14.86 -13.92
C TYR A 2 17.03 16.11 -14.54
N GLY A 3 16.29 15.94 -15.64
CA GLY A 3 15.55 17.00 -16.31
C GLY A 3 14.30 17.44 -15.54
N GLY A 4 13.71 18.58 -15.94
CA GLY A 4 12.48 19.10 -15.33
C GLY A 4 11.31 18.12 -15.39
N ASP A 5 11.07 17.55 -16.58
CA ASP A 5 10.00 16.57 -16.80
C ASP A 5 10.17 15.31 -15.93
N GLU A 6 11.41 14.85 -15.72
CA GLU A 6 11.71 13.70 -14.85
C GLU A 6 11.43 14.02 -13.38
N ALA A 7 11.80 15.23 -12.93
CA ALA A 7 11.52 15.69 -11.57
C ALA A 7 10.01 15.86 -11.32
N ASP A 8 9.28 16.41 -12.30
CA ASP A 8 7.83 16.56 -12.23
C ASP A 8 7.15 15.19 -12.20
N ARG A 9 7.61 14.23 -13.02
CA ARG A 9 7.11 12.86 -13.00
C ARG A 9 7.32 12.20 -11.65
N ALA A 10 8.52 12.31 -11.07
CA ALA A 10 8.80 11.82 -9.73
C ALA A 10 7.88 12.47 -8.68
N GLY A 11 7.60 13.77 -8.82
CA GLY A 11 6.65 14.48 -7.97
C GLY A 11 5.23 13.89 -8.03
N THR A 12 4.72 13.61 -9.23
CA THR A 12 3.41 12.97 -9.45
C THR A 12 3.36 11.59 -8.77
N LEU A 13 4.40 10.78 -8.93
CA LEU A 13 4.53 9.47 -8.31
C LEU A 13 4.52 9.54 -6.77
N LEU A 14 5.35 10.43 -6.19
CA LEU A 14 5.47 10.59 -4.73
C LEU A 14 4.18 11.09 -4.08
N ARG A 15 3.47 12.01 -4.75
CA ARG A 15 2.18 12.55 -4.28
C ARG A 15 1.00 11.62 -4.60
N LYS A 16 1.23 10.54 -5.36
CA LYS A 16 0.25 9.53 -5.74
C LYS A 16 -0.89 10.10 -6.60
N GLU A 17 -0.56 11.09 -7.40
CA GLU A 17 -1.51 11.80 -8.26
C GLU A 17 -1.95 10.90 -9.40
N GLY A 18 -3.21 10.44 -9.37
CA GLY A 18 -3.73 9.52 -10.38
C GLY A 18 -3.77 8.06 -9.96
N ILE A 19 -3.68 7.76 -8.66
CA ILE A 19 -3.93 6.40 -8.13
C ILE A 19 -5.20 5.79 -8.76
N LYS A 20 -5.13 4.49 -9.12
CA LYS A 20 -6.14 3.74 -9.87
C LYS A 20 -6.40 4.15 -11.32
N ARG A 21 -5.67 5.14 -11.85
CA ARG A 21 -5.81 5.63 -13.24
C ARG A 21 -4.49 5.65 -14.00
N ASP A 22 -3.42 6.03 -13.33
CA ASP A 22 -2.05 6.02 -13.87
C ASP A 22 -1.35 4.71 -13.47
N PRO A 23 -0.87 3.91 -14.45
CA PRO A 23 -0.24 2.62 -14.18
C PRO A 23 1.03 2.68 -13.33
N GLU A 24 1.89 3.69 -13.51
CA GLU A 24 3.14 3.77 -12.73
C GLU A 24 2.88 4.26 -11.31
N VAL A 25 1.92 5.18 -11.14
CA VAL A 25 1.47 5.61 -9.80
C VAL A 25 0.87 4.41 -9.05
N GLN A 26 0.07 3.60 -9.73
CA GLN A 26 -0.49 2.39 -9.13
C GLN A 26 0.58 1.36 -8.77
N MET A 27 1.54 1.13 -9.67
CA MET A 27 2.66 0.23 -9.43
C MET A 27 3.49 0.68 -8.23
N LEU A 28 3.81 1.97 -8.13
CA LEU A 28 4.54 2.50 -6.99
C LEU A 28 3.75 2.38 -5.69
N GLU A 29 2.43 2.66 -5.71
CA GLU A 29 1.61 2.50 -4.51
C GLU A 29 1.53 1.04 -4.06
N ASP A 30 1.42 0.09 -4.98
CA ASP A 30 1.42 -1.35 -4.66
C ASP A 30 2.76 -1.76 -3.99
N VAL A 31 3.89 -1.28 -4.53
CA VAL A 31 5.22 -1.51 -3.94
C VAL A 31 5.34 -0.87 -2.56
N ILE A 32 4.88 0.38 -2.39
CA ILE A 32 4.86 1.06 -1.09
C ILE A 32 4.05 0.26 -0.07
N CYS A 33 2.88 -0.25 -0.45
CA CYS A 33 2.05 -1.06 0.44
C CYS A 33 2.73 -2.38 0.83
N PHE A 34 3.40 -3.05 -0.10
CA PHE A 34 4.18 -4.25 0.22
C PHE A 34 5.36 -3.97 1.13
N VAL A 35 6.09 -2.88 0.89
CA VAL A 35 7.19 -2.44 1.78
C VAL A 35 6.66 -2.17 3.18
N PHE A 36 5.51 -1.49 3.31
CA PHE A 36 4.84 -1.28 4.58
C PHE A 36 4.51 -2.61 5.28
N LEU A 37 3.82 -3.52 4.60
CA LEU A 37 3.44 -4.83 5.17
C LEU A 37 4.64 -5.68 5.58
N ARG A 38 5.70 -5.69 4.76
CA ARG A 38 6.90 -6.50 4.98
C ARG A 38 7.75 -6.00 6.14
N TRP A 39 7.98 -4.69 6.21
CA TRP A 39 9.05 -4.13 7.05
C TRP A 39 8.54 -3.26 8.19
N TYR A 40 7.38 -2.62 8.02
CA TYR A 40 6.91 -1.59 8.94
C TYR A 40 5.66 -1.99 9.71
N PHE A 41 4.86 -2.94 9.24
CA PHE A 41 3.57 -3.25 9.84
C PHE A 41 3.66 -3.75 11.29
N HIS A 42 4.55 -4.70 11.58
CA HIS A 42 4.72 -5.22 12.93
C HIS A 42 5.11 -4.15 13.97
N PRO A 43 6.21 -3.39 13.78
CA PRO A 43 6.54 -2.31 14.73
C PRO A 43 5.51 -1.18 14.71
N PHE A 44 4.81 -0.98 13.59
CA PHE A 44 3.72 -0.01 13.53
C PHE A 44 2.50 -0.42 14.37
N ALA A 45 2.20 -1.72 14.44
CA ALA A 45 1.05 -2.27 15.16
C ALA A 45 1.24 -2.27 16.68
N GLU A 46 2.48 -2.30 17.16
CA GLU A 46 2.82 -2.39 18.58
C GLU A 46 2.18 -1.25 19.40
N GLY A 47 1.45 -1.60 20.46
CA GLY A 47 0.81 -0.64 21.37
C GLY A 47 -0.40 0.11 20.81
N ARG A 48 -0.87 -0.20 19.59
CA ARG A 48 -2.06 0.44 19.00
C ARG A 48 -3.35 -0.32 19.29
N ASP A 49 -4.44 0.43 19.39
CA ASP A 49 -5.79 -0.13 19.46
C ASP A 49 -6.13 -0.97 18.20
N PRO A 50 -6.68 -2.19 18.37
CA PRO A 50 -7.03 -3.07 17.25
C PRO A 50 -7.97 -2.47 16.21
N ALA A 51 -8.98 -1.68 16.62
CA ALA A 51 -9.94 -1.10 15.68
C ALA A 51 -9.29 0.02 14.84
N GLY A 52 -8.40 0.80 15.46
CA GLY A 52 -7.56 1.76 14.75
C GLY A 52 -6.63 1.09 13.74
N LEU A 53 -6.00 -0.02 14.13
CA LEU A 53 -5.11 -0.78 13.26
C LEU A 53 -5.86 -1.39 12.07
N LEU A 54 -7.03 -2.00 12.29
CA LEU A 54 -7.86 -2.55 11.23
C LEU A 54 -8.23 -1.48 10.19
N ARG A 55 -8.66 -0.29 10.64
CA ARG A 55 -8.98 0.83 9.75
C ARG A 55 -7.80 1.25 8.88
N ILE A 56 -6.58 1.14 9.39
CA ILE A 56 -5.37 1.45 8.65
C ILE A 56 -5.09 0.38 7.59
N VAL A 57 -5.23 -0.89 7.95
CA VAL A 57 -5.09 -2.01 7.01
C VAL A 57 -6.13 -1.93 5.89
N GLU A 58 -7.40 -1.63 6.20
CA GLU A 58 -8.46 -1.40 5.21
C GLU A 58 -8.10 -0.27 4.24
N LYS A 59 -7.56 0.84 4.75
CA LYS A 59 -7.11 1.96 3.92
C LYS A 59 -5.90 1.61 3.07
N THR A 60 -5.01 0.74 3.55
CA THR A 60 -3.88 0.22 2.77
C THR A 60 -4.39 -0.65 1.63
N ALA A 61 -5.21 -1.66 1.93
CA ALA A 61 -5.79 -2.55 0.91
C ALA A 61 -6.60 -1.77 -0.14
N ARG A 62 -7.41 -0.77 0.27
CA ARG A 62 -8.23 0.02 -0.66
C ARG A 62 -7.45 0.77 -1.75
N LYS A 63 -6.17 1.09 -1.50
CA LYS A 63 -5.30 1.81 -2.44
C LYS A 63 -4.62 0.89 -3.46
N MET A 64 -4.48 -0.39 -3.11
CA MET A 64 -3.79 -1.37 -3.92
C MET A 64 -4.62 -1.83 -5.12
N SER A 65 -3.94 -2.31 -6.15
CA SER A 65 -4.57 -3.00 -7.26
C SER A 65 -5.16 -4.35 -6.83
N ALA A 66 -6.08 -4.91 -7.64
CA ALA A 66 -6.63 -6.23 -7.38
C ALA A 66 -5.53 -7.32 -7.33
N ALA A 67 -4.62 -7.32 -8.32
CA ALA A 67 -3.52 -8.27 -8.38
C ALA A 67 -2.57 -8.14 -7.18
N ALA A 68 -2.29 -6.92 -6.73
CA ALA A 68 -1.44 -6.70 -5.55
C ALA A 68 -2.13 -7.16 -4.25
N ARG A 69 -3.43 -6.96 -4.10
CA ARG A 69 -4.18 -7.47 -2.94
C ARG A 69 -4.18 -8.98 -2.86
N GLU A 70 -4.43 -9.67 -3.98
CA GLU A 70 -4.34 -11.13 -4.03
C GLU A 70 -2.92 -11.63 -3.71
N ARG A 71 -1.91 -10.93 -4.22
CA ARG A 71 -0.51 -11.26 -3.90
C ARG A 71 -0.21 -11.02 -2.42
N ALA A 72 -0.77 -9.97 -1.80
CA ALA A 72 -0.60 -9.71 -0.37
C ALA A 72 -1.08 -10.91 0.48
N LEU A 73 -2.24 -11.49 0.13
CA LEU A 73 -2.79 -12.66 0.80
C LEU A 73 -1.94 -13.93 0.64
N ARG A 74 -1.11 -14.01 -0.40
CA ARG A 74 -0.22 -15.16 -0.66
C ARG A 74 1.16 -14.99 0.00
N GLU A 75 1.66 -13.77 0.04
CA GLU A 75 3.04 -13.45 0.46
C GLU A 75 3.16 -13.08 1.95
N PHE A 76 2.09 -12.57 2.56
CA PHE A 76 2.08 -12.12 3.95
C PHE A 76 1.09 -12.93 4.77
N ASP A 77 1.59 -13.52 5.86
CA ASP A 77 0.78 -14.23 6.85
C ASP A 77 0.12 -13.22 7.81
N LEU A 78 -0.86 -12.48 7.29
CA LEU A 78 -1.62 -11.51 8.07
C LEU A 78 -2.69 -12.23 8.90
N PRO A 79 -2.76 -12.00 10.23
CA PRO A 79 -3.80 -12.60 11.04
C PRO A 79 -5.16 -11.97 10.71
N GLU A 80 -6.24 -12.71 10.93
CA GLU A 80 -7.57 -12.11 10.95
C GLU A 80 -7.70 -11.13 12.14
N PRO A 81 -8.40 -10.00 11.99
CA PRO A 81 -9.25 -9.61 10.84
C PRO A 81 -8.52 -8.86 9.71
N PHE A 82 -7.18 -8.72 9.77
CA PHE A 82 -6.46 -7.88 8.80
C PHE A 82 -6.42 -8.48 7.39
N ALA A 83 -6.33 -9.81 7.26
CA ALA A 83 -6.36 -10.48 5.97
C ALA A 83 -7.67 -10.21 5.20
N ALA A 84 -8.81 -10.13 5.89
CA ALA A 84 -10.10 -9.86 5.25
C ALA A 84 -10.13 -8.56 4.43
N ALA A 85 -9.37 -7.53 4.82
CA ALA A 85 -9.31 -6.26 4.10
C ALA A 85 -8.84 -6.40 2.64
N PHE A 86 -8.00 -7.40 2.34
CA PHE A 86 -7.43 -7.62 1.01
C PHE A 86 -8.31 -8.49 0.11
N ARG A 87 -9.43 -9.03 0.61
CA ARG A 87 -10.37 -9.84 -0.18
C ARG A 87 -11.49 -9.01 -0.84
N SER A 88 -11.67 -7.77 -0.39
CA SER A 88 -12.68 -6.83 -0.90
C SER A 88 -12.30 -6.17 -2.22
#